data_AF-A0A960XQA1-F1
#
_entry.id   AF-A0A960XQA1-F1
#
_cell.length_a   1.000
_cell.length_b   1.000
_cell.length_c   1.000
_cell.angle_alpha   90.00
_cell.angle_beta   90.00
_cell.angle_gamma   90.00
#
_symmetry.space_group_name_H-M   'P 1'
#
loop_
_entity.id
_entity.type
_entity.pdbx_description
1 polymer ?
#
loop_
_entity_poly.entity_id
_entity_poly.type
_entity_poly.pdbx_seq_one_letter_code
_entity_poly.pdbx_strand_id
1 'polypeptide(L)'
;MHQIATTLGRLTALLAAGSASLVATTYYADPAVGSPSNPGTADQPWRTLAEVAAAGRAFRAGDVLVLRAGYHGSATIRGRNPGEVLVQVEAGARATLRNLIFRAASNWRVQGLEISPEAAPAFERVTLVRVEAGCSGIVIEDCALHTTLDTTGWSASDWDTRACSGIDVAGTDNII
;
A
#
# COMPACT_ATOMS: atom_id res chain seq x y z
N MET A 1 39.00 40.77 57.98
CA MET A 1 39.27 40.54 56.54
C MET A 1 38.91 39.10 56.22
N HIS A 2 38.26 38.91 55.06
CA HIS A 2 37.92 37.65 54.37
C HIS A 2 36.61 36.92 54.74
N GLN A 3 35.56 37.31 54.01
CA GLN A 3 34.47 36.43 53.56
C GLN A 3 35.02 35.36 52.60
N ILE A 4 34.43 34.16 52.59
CA ILE A 4 34.37 33.34 51.37
C ILE A 4 32.96 32.73 51.29
N ALA A 5 32.20 33.18 50.29
CA ALA A 5 30.91 32.66 49.89
C ALA A 5 31.09 31.50 48.90
N THR A 6 30.41 30.38 49.13
CA THR A 6 30.42 29.23 48.20
C THR A 6 29.18 29.32 47.31
N THR A 7 29.37 29.73 46.06
CA THR A 7 28.29 29.81 45.06
C THR A 7 28.08 28.44 44.40
N LEU A 8 26.86 27.91 44.47
CA LEU A 8 26.45 26.68 43.81
C LEU A 8 26.11 26.97 42.34
N GLY A 9 26.94 26.49 41.40
CA GLY A 9 26.68 26.59 39.97
C GLY A 9 25.58 25.62 39.55
N ARG A 10 24.42 26.12 39.11
CA ARG A 10 23.37 25.32 38.47
C ARG A 10 23.65 25.21 36.97
N LEU A 11 23.87 23.99 36.48
CA LEU A 11 23.95 23.68 35.06
C LEU A 11 22.53 23.53 34.50
N THR A 12 22.08 24.48 33.68
CA THR A 12 20.81 24.36 32.95
C THR A 12 21.09 23.70 31.60
N ALA A 13 20.71 22.43 31.44
CA ALA A 13 20.72 21.76 30.15
C ALA A 13 19.54 22.29 29.32
N LEU A 14 19.83 23.01 28.24
CA LEU A 14 18.84 23.45 27.26
C LEU A 14 18.52 22.27 26.33
N LEU A 15 17.38 21.61 26.55
CA LEU A 15 16.86 20.60 25.61
C LEU A 15 16.34 21.33 24.37
N ALA A 16 17.12 21.32 23.29
CA ALA A 16 16.62 21.69 21.97
C ALA A 16 15.69 20.57 21.49
N ALA A 17 14.38 20.73 21.70
CA ALA A 17 13.38 19.88 21.07
C ALA A 17 13.39 20.15 19.56
N GLY A 18 14.16 19.36 18.81
CA GLY A 18 14.13 19.38 17.36
C GLY A 18 12.74 18.98 16.88
N SER A 19 12.01 19.91 16.25
CA SER A 19 10.76 19.60 15.57
C SER A 19 11.07 18.66 14.39
N ALA A 20 10.77 17.37 14.54
CA ALA A 20 10.78 16.46 13.40
C ALA A 20 9.72 16.97 12.41
N SER A 21 10.18 17.48 11.26
CA SER A 21 9.27 17.89 10.19
C SER A 21 8.50 16.66 9.72
N LEU A 22 7.17 16.73 9.83
CA LEU A 22 6.24 15.64 9.56
C LEU A 22 5.97 15.59 8.04
N VAL A 23 7.04 15.45 7.25
CA VAL A 23 6.95 15.44 5.78
C VAL A 23 6.50 14.05 5.35
N ALA A 24 5.41 14.00 4.60
CA ALA A 24 4.99 12.83 3.84
C ALA A 24 6.17 12.25 3.06
N THR A 25 6.40 10.94 3.18
CA THR A 25 7.50 10.25 2.49
C THR A 25 6.97 9.52 1.27
N THR A 26 7.67 9.65 0.15
CA THR A 26 7.38 8.86 -1.06
C THR A 26 8.31 7.65 -1.12
N TYR A 27 7.71 6.48 -1.18
CA TYR A 27 8.36 5.19 -1.37
C TYR A 27 8.06 4.63 -2.75
N TYR A 28 8.87 3.67 -3.19
CA TYR A 28 8.75 3.04 -4.50
C TYR A 28 8.78 1.52 -4.37
N ALA A 29 7.94 0.86 -5.17
CA ALA A 29 8.02 -0.56 -5.45
C ALA A 29 8.20 -0.79 -6.96
N ASP A 30 9.13 -1.65 -7.33
CA ASP A 30 9.50 -1.97 -8.70
C ASP A 30 9.79 -3.49 -8.83
N PRO A 31 8.93 -4.26 -9.51
CA PRO A 31 9.11 -5.70 -9.64
C PRO A 31 10.36 -6.12 -10.43
N ALA A 32 10.88 -5.24 -11.30
CA ALA A 32 12.00 -5.54 -12.18
C ALA A 32 13.36 -5.41 -11.49
N VAL A 33 13.52 -4.38 -10.64
CA VAL A 33 14.83 -4.06 -10.01
C VAL A 33 14.81 -3.98 -8.48
N GLY A 34 13.62 -4.03 -7.86
CA GLY A 34 13.47 -3.87 -6.44
C GLY A 34 13.88 -5.08 -5.61
N SER A 35 14.15 -4.83 -4.32
CA SER A 35 14.49 -5.87 -3.34
C SER A 35 13.76 -5.62 -2.01
N PRO A 36 13.32 -6.66 -1.29
CA PRO A 36 12.73 -6.49 0.03
C PRO A 36 13.71 -5.90 1.06
N SER A 37 15.03 -5.99 0.83
CA SER A 37 16.04 -5.41 1.72
C SER A 37 16.28 -3.91 1.51
N ASN A 38 15.78 -3.35 0.41
CA ASN A 38 16.02 -1.96 0.06
C ASN A 38 15.28 -1.00 1.00
N PRO A 39 15.70 0.28 1.08
CA PRO A 39 15.01 1.29 1.88
C PRO A 39 13.67 1.76 1.29
N GLY A 40 13.36 1.41 0.03
CA GLY A 40 12.12 1.84 -0.64
C GLY A 40 12.23 3.22 -1.30
N THR A 41 13.44 3.71 -1.53
CA THR A 41 13.68 4.97 -2.26
C THR A 41 13.54 4.76 -3.77
N ALA A 42 13.52 5.83 -4.56
CA ALA A 42 13.40 5.74 -6.01
C ALA A 42 14.53 4.91 -6.67
N ASP A 43 15.77 5.05 -6.18
CA ASP A 43 16.96 4.35 -6.69
C ASP A 43 17.13 2.95 -6.09
N GLN A 44 16.57 2.72 -4.90
CA GLN A 44 16.58 1.42 -4.23
C GLN A 44 15.14 1.10 -3.79
N PRO A 45 14.27 0.72 -4.75
CA PRO A 45 12.87 0.47 -4.48
C PRO A 45 12.68 -0.89 -3.79
N TRP A 46 11.57 -1.05 -3.10
CA TRP A 46 11.08 -2.38 -2.75
C TRP A 46 10.68 -3.15 -4.00
N ARG A 47 10.49 -4.47 -3.91
CA ARG A 47 10.17 -5.27 -5.09
C ARG A 47 8.69 -5.20 -5.47
N THR A 48 7.79 -5.70 -4.64
CA THR A 48 6.35 -5.78 -4.99
C THR A 48 5.46 -5.20 -3.89
N LEU A 49 4.23 -4.81 -4.24
CA LEU A 49 3.24 -4.38 -3.24
C LEU A 49 2.92 -5.53 -2.28
N ALA A 50 2.80 -6.76 -2.80
CA ALA A 50 2.55 -7.94 -1.98
C ALA A 50 3.62 -8.13 -0.90
N GLU A 51 4.90 -7.94 -1.24
CA GLU A 51 6.00 -8.03 -0.27
C GLU A 51 6.02 -6.88 0.73
N VAL A 52 5.75 -5.65 0.27
CA VAL A 52 5.62 -4.48 1.16
C VAL A 52 4.53 -4.71 2.20
N ALA A 53 3.38 -5.22 1.76
CA ALA A 53 2.24 -5.53 2.62
C ALA A 53 2.53 -6.72 3.56
N ALA A 54 3.18 -7.78 3.07
CA ALA A 54 3.55 -8.95 3.86
C ALA A 54 4.60 -8.62 4.94
N ALA A 55 5.52 -7.70 4.65
CA ALA A 55 6.52 -7.22 5.60
C ALA A 55 5.93 -6.33 6.71
N GLY A 56 4.65 -5.93 6.60
CA GLY A 56 4.00 -5.10 7.61
C GLY A 56 4.65 -3.73 7.78
N ARG A 57 5.16 -3.15 6.68
CA ARG A 57 5.85 -1.86 6.72
C ARG A 57 4.90 -0.77 7.25
N ALA A 58 5.39 0.01 8.20
CA ALA A 58 4.63 1.11 8.78
C ALA A 58 4.71 2.34 7.89
N PHE A 59 3.56 2.94 7.61
CA PHE A 59 3.42 4.20 6.90
C PHE A 59 2.85 5.25 7.85
N ARG A 60 3.09 6.52 7.54
CA ARG A 60 2.51 7.67 8.23
C ARG A 60 1.42 8.28 7.37
N ALA A 61 0.49 8.98 8.00
CA ALA A 61 -0.50 9.77 7.26
C ALA A 61 0.21 10.73 6.29
N GLY A 62 -0.24 10.74 5.03
CA GLY A 62 0.34 11.48 3.92
C GLY A 62 1.41 10.72 3.12
N ASP A 63 1.93 9.58 3.62
CA ASP A 63 2.90 8.80 2.88
C ASP A 63 2.31 8.25 1.57
N VAL A 64 3.18 8.10 0.59
CA VAL A 64 2.85 7.64 -0.76
C VAL A 64 3.73 6.45 -1.11
N LEU A 65 3.14 5.35 -1.59
CA LEU A 65 3.83 4.24 -2.23
C LEU A 65 3.53 4.27 -3.73
N VAL A 66 4.54 4.61 -4.52
CA VAL A 66 4.48 4.61 -5.98
C VAL A 66 4.82 3.21 -6.51
N LEU A 67 3.96 2.66 -7.36
CA LEU A 67 4.14 1.38 -8.02
C LEU A 67 4.61 1.59 -9.46
N ARG A 68 5.79 1.07 -9.79
CA ARG A 68 6.31 1.08 -11.16
C ARG A 68 5.71 -0.05 -11.99
N ALA A 69 5.99 -0.06 -13.28
CA ALA A 69 5.43 -1.05 -14.19
C ALA A 69 5.78 -2.48 -13.79
N GLY A 70 4.83 -3.40 -13.96
CA GLY A 70 5.03 -4.84 -13.73
C GLY A 70 4.01 -5.48 -12.80
N TYR A 71 4.23 -6.75 -12.51
CA TYR A 71 3.34 -7.55 -11.64
C TYR A 71 3.75 -7.43 -10.17
N HIS A 72 2.86 -6.89 -9.34
CA HIS A 72 3.06 -6.64 -7.91
C HIS A 72 2.48 -7.74 -7.00
N GLY A 73 2.00 -8.84 -7.56
CA GLY A 73 1.57 -10.03 -6.81
C GLY A 73 0.09 -10.04 -6.40
N SER A 74 -0.18 -10.77 -5.33
CA SER A 74 -1.45 -10.79 -4.60
C SER A 74 -1.25 -10.08 -3.28
N ALA A 75 -1.85 -8.91 -3.10
CA ALA A 75 -1.57 -8.06 -1.93
C ALA A 75 -2.65 -8.21 -0.85
N THR A 76 -2.22 -8.33 0.42
CA THR A 76 -3.12 -8.19 1.57
C THR A 76 -2.65 -7.02 2.43
N ILE A 77 -3.25 -5.85 2.23
CA ILE A 77 -2.95 -4.63 2.97
C ILE A 77 -3.57 -4.71 4.36
N ARG A 78 -2.76 -4.35 5.36
CA ARG A 78 -3.12 -4.24 6.77
C ARG A 78 -2.63 -2.91 7.30
N GLY A 79 -3.07 -2.55 8.51
CA GLY A 79 -2.57 -1.39 9.24
C GLY A 79 -3.61 -0.28 9.28
N ARG A 80 -3.76 0.29 10.47
CA ARG A 80 -4.69 1.38 10.74
C ARG A 80 -3.93 2.68 10.81
N ASN A 81 -4.09 3.52 9.79
CA ASN A 81 -3.40 4.79 9.72
C ASN A 81 -4.29 5.89 10.33
N PRO A 82 -3.71 6.88 11.04
CA PRO A 82 -4.48 8.01 11.59
C PRO A 82 -4.97 8.99 10.51
N GLY A 83 -4.49 8.85 9.28
CA GLY A 83 -4.90 9.59 8.08
C GLY A 83 -4.50 8.80 6.84
N GLU A 84 -4.80 9.33 5.66
CA GLU A 84 -4.63 8.60 4.40
C GLU A 84 -3.17 8.18 4.14
N VAL A 85 -3.00 6.95 3.65
CA VAL A 85 -1.78 6.49 2.97
C VAL A 85 -2.16 6.12 1.54
N LEU A 86 -1.44 6.69 0.58
CA LEU A 86 -1.72 6.50 -0.84
C LEU A 86 -0.83 5.41 -1.42
N VAL A 87 -1.43 4.46 -2.13
CA VAL A 87 -0.75 3.57 -3.07
C VAL A 87 -1.19 3.98 -4.48
N GLN A 88 -0.26 4.42 -5.31
CA GLN A 88 -0.57 4.90 -6.66
C GLN A 88 0.37 4.29 -7.69
N VAL A 89 -0.08 4.16 -8.92
CA VAL A 89 0.76 3.77 -10.05
C VAL A 89 1.56 4.98 -10.56
N GLU A 90 2.84 4.76 -10.91
CA GLU A 90 3.69 5.78 -11.53
C GLU A 90 3.05 6.27 -12.84
N ALA A 91 3.10 7.58 -13.10
CA ALA A 91 2.44 8.17 -14.26
C ALA A 91 2.92 7.53 -15.57
N GLY A 92 1.98 7.05 -16.38
CA GLY A 92 2.25 6.37 -17.65
C GLY A 92 2.72 4.91 -17.53
N ALA A 93 2.88 4.39 -16.30
CA ALA A 93 3.19 2.99 -16.06
C ALA A 93 1.92 2.13 -16.02
N ARG A 94 2.11 0.81 -16.15
CA ARG A 94 1.08 -0.20 -15.91
C ARG A 94 1.55 -1.16 -14.83
N ALA A 95 1.02 -1.00 -13.63
CA ALA A 95 1.23 -1.90 -12.51
C ALA A 95 0.02 -2.82 -12.33
N THR A 96 0.26 -4.11 -12.14
CA THR A 96 -0.78 -5.13 -12.10
C THR A 96 -0.78 -5.94 -10.81
N LEU A 97 -1.94 -6.38 -10.36
CA LEU A 97 -2.13 -7.36 -9.28
C LEU A 97 -3.01 -8.51 -9.76
N ARG A 98 -2.88 -9.67 -9.12
CA ARG A 98 -3.90 -10.74 -9.24
C ARG A 98 -5.18 -10.33 -8.52
N ASN A 99 -5.02 -9.92 -7.26
CA ASN A 99 -6.08 -9.50 -6.36
C ASN A 99 -5.54 -8.63 -5.23
N LEU A 100 -6.44 -7.87 -4.60
CA LEU A 100 -6.16 -6.97 -3.50
C LEU A 100 -7.14 -7.24 -2.35
N ILE A 101 -6.59 -7.46 -1.16
CA ILE A 101 -7.38 -7.71 0.05
C ILE A 101 -7.00 -6.66 1.11
N PHE A 102 -8.01 -6.07 1.75
CA PHE A 102 -7.83 -5.25 2.95
C PHE A 102 -8.30 -6.03 4.17
N ARG A 103 -7.44 -6.14 5.19
CA ARG A 103 -7.73 -6.80 6.46
C ARG A 103 -7.23 -5.95 7.62
N ALA A 104 -8.10 -5.64 8.57
CA ALA A 104 -7.76 -4.80 9.73
C ALA A 104 -7.01 -3.52 9.30
N ALA A 105 -7.52 -2.87 8.26
CA ALA A 105 -6.91 -1.74 7.61
C ALA A 105 -7.79 -0.49 7.76
N SER A 106 -7.19 0.69 7.87
CA SER A 106 -7.96 1.93 7.75
C SER A 106 -7.17 3.06 7.11
N ASN A 107 -7.89 3.93 6.39
CA ASN A 107 -7.36 5.12 5.73
C ASN A 107 -6.27 4.77 4.70
N TRP A 108 -6.63 3.89 3.76
CA TRP A 108 -5.80 3.56 2.60
C TRP A 108 -6.52 3.99 1.33
N ARG A 109 -5.79 4.66 0.44
CA ARG A 109 -6.23 4.96 -0.92
C ARG A 109 -5.40 4.15 -1.91
N VAL A 110 -6.05 3.51 -2.87
CA VAL A 110 -5.40 2.76 -3.95
C VAL A 110 -5.88 3.30 -5.29
N GLN A 111 -4.93 3.74 -6.13
CA GLN A 111 -5.23 4.43 -7.37
C GLN A 111 -4.46 3.86 -8.58
N GLY A 112 -5.15 3.72 -9.72
CA GLY A 112 -4.52 3.49 -11.02
C GLY A 112 -4.11 2.05 -11.33
N LEU A 113 -4.40 1.09 -10.44
CA LEU A 113 -3.99 -0.30 -10.61
C LEU A 113 -4.86 -1.04 -11.62
N GLU A 114 -4.24 -1.97 -12.34
CA GLU A 114 -4.98 -3.04 -13.00
C GLU A 114 -5.01 -4.28 -12.10
N ILE A 115 -6.19 -4.85 -11.86
CA ILE A 115 -6.39 -6.00 -10.99
C ILE A 115 -7.09 -7.09 -11.79
N SER A 116 -6.33 -8.14 -12.13
CA SER A 116 -6.78 -9.24 -12.97
C SER A 116 -6.01 -10.53 -12.67
N PRO A 117 -6.68 -11.69 -12.62
CA PRO A 117 -6.00 -12.96 -12.43
C PRO A 117 -5.07 -13.33 -13.58
N GLU A 118 -5.28 -12.77 -14.78
CA GLU A 118 -4.40 -12.98 -15.95
C GLU A 118 -3.05 -12.28 -15.84
N ALA A 119 -2.93 -11.30 -14.94
CA ALA A 119 -1.63 -10.68 -14.65
C ALA A 119 -0.67 -11.63 -13.93
N ALA A 120 -1.19 -12.70 -13.31
CA ALA A 120 -0.39 -13.64 -12.54
C ALA A 120 0.24 -14.73 -13.41
N PRO A 121 1.37 -15.33 -12.99
CA PRO A 121 1.99 -16.45 -13.71
C PRO A 121 1.07 -17.68 -13.86
N ALA A 122 0.13 -17.85 -12.93
CA ALA A 122 -0.91 -18.87 -12.99
C ALA A 122 -2.27 -18.24 -12.73
N PHE A 123 -3.25 -18.58 -13.56
CA PHE A 123 -4.63 -18.13 -13.39
C PHE A 123 -5.28 -18.85 -12.21
N GLU A 124 -5.95 -18.08 -11.35
CA GLU A 124 -6.79 -18.60 -10.27
C GLU A 124 -8.06 -17.77 -10.20
N ARG A 125 -9.23 -18.42 -10.08
CA ARG A 125 -10.49 -17.72 -9.83
C ARG A 125 -10.47 -17.14 -8.42
N VAL A 126 -10.64 -15.83 -8.30
CA VAL A 126 -10.56 -15.08 -7.04
C VAL A 126 -11.67 -14.04 -6.93
N THR A 127 -11.77 -13.38 -5.79
CA THR A 127 -12.38 -12.06 -5.70
C THR A 127 -11.28 -11.04 -6.00
N LEU A 128 -11.48 -10.15 -6.99
CA LEU A 128 -10.43 -9.22 -7.43
C LEU A 128 -10.09 -8.21 -6.33
N VAL A 129 -11.12 -7.65 -5.69
CA VAL A 129 -10.97 -6.77 -4.53
C VAL A 129 -11.85 -7.24 -3.38
N ARG A 130 -11.25 -7.44 -2.21
CA ARG A 130 -12.00 -7.71 -0.97
C ARG A 130 -11.64 -6.72 0.13
N VAL A 131 -12.64 -6.09 0.72
CA VAL A 131 -12.51 -5.28 1.94
C VAL A 131 -13.22 -6.00 3.08
N GLU A 132 -12.48 -6.46 4.08
CA GLU A 132 -13.07 -7.22 5.19
C GLU A 132 -13.75 -6.31 6.22
N ALA A 133 -14.71 -6.86 6.98
CA ALA A 133 -15.60 -6.13 7.88
C ALA A 133 -14.89 -5.25 8.95
N GLY A 134 -13.65 -5.58 9.30
CA GLY A 134 -12.84 -4.80 10.24
C GLY A 134 -12.15 -3.57 9.64
N CYS A 135 -12.39 -3.26 8.37
CA CYS A 135 -11.77 -2.14 7.66
C CYS A 135 -12.68 -0.92 7.58
N SER A 136 -12.07 0.27 7.48
CA SER A 136 -12.80 1.52 7.29
C SER A 136 -11.99 2.58 6.56
N GLY A 137 -12.63 3.50 5.84
CA GLY A 137 -11.91 4.56 5.13
C GLY A 137 -11.01 4.02 4.01
N ILE A 138 -11.41 2.92 3.36
CA ILE A 138 -10.71 2.39 2.19
C ILE A 138 -11.26 3.08 0.96
N VAL A 139 -10.36 3.68 0.17
CA VAL A 139 -10.69 4.30 -1.12
C VAL A 139 -10.00 3.52 -2.23
N ILE A 140 -10.78 3.10 -3.23
CA ILE A 140 -10.26 2.50 -4.46
C ILE A 140 -10.79 3.34 -5.60
N GLU A 141 -9.90 3.90 -6.41
CA GLU A 141 -10.29 4.79 -7.50
C GLU A 141 -9.40 4.58 -8.72
N ASP A 142 -9.92 4.92 -9.90
CA ASP A 142 -9.19 4.81 -11.18
C ASP A 142 -8.53 3.44 -11.43
N CYS A 143 -9.07 2.36 -10.84
CA CYS A 143 -8.57 1.00 -11.01
C CYS A 143 -9.36 0.25 -12.08
N ALA A 144 -8.66 -0.54 -12.89
CA ALA A 144 -9.26 -1.43 -13.88
C ALA A 144 -9.36 -2.85 -13.32
N LEU A 145 -10.58 -3.35 -13.08
CA LEU A 145 -10.83 -4.69 -12.57
C LEU A 145 -11.46 -5.55 -13.65
N HIS A 146 -10.87 -6.69 -13.98
CA HIS A 146 -11.46 -7.64 -14.93
C HIS A 146 -10.96 -9.06 -14.68
N THR A 147 -11.75 -10.06 -15.09
CA THR A 147 -11.30 -11.46 -15.07
C THR A 147 -10.37 -11.74 -16.25
N THR A 148 -10.80 -11.31 -17.43
CA THR A 148 -10.08 -11.34 -18.71
C THR A 148 -10.68 -10.24 -19.58
N LEU A 149 -9.93 -9.76 -20.57
CA LEU A 149 -10.44 -8.83 -21.58
C LEU A 149 -11.04 -9.57 -22.80
N ASP A 150 -10.72 -10.85 -22.99
CA ASP A 150 -11.20 -11.65 -24.13
C ASP A 150 -11.96 -12.89 -23.66
N THR A 151 -13.26 -12.91 -23.93
CA THR A 151 -14.15 -14.02 -23.62
C THR A 151 -14.69 -14.73 -24.87
N THR A 152 -14.14 -14.43 -26.06
CA THR A 152 -14.66 -14.96 -27.34
C THR A 152 -14.67 -16.49 -27.42
N GLY A 153 -13.79 -17.16 -26.67
CA GLY A 153 -13.72 -18.62 -26.58
C GLY A 153 -14.42 -19.26 -25.38
N TRP A 154 -15.11 -18.48 -24.53
CA TRP A 154 -15.69 -19.01 -23.30
C TRP A 154 -16.93 -19.86 -23.56
N SER A 155 -16.91 -21.10 -23.09
CA SER A 155 -18.08 -21.96 -22.96
C SER A 155 -18.90 -21.60 -21.71
N ALA A 156 -20.10 -22.18 -21.57
CA ALA A 156 -20.87 -22.08 -20.32
C ALA A 156 -20.06 -22.54 -19.10
N SER A 157 -19.26 -23.60 -19.25
CA SER A 157 -18.40 -24.08 -18.16
C SER A 157 -17.29 -23.09 -17.81
N ASP A 158 -16.78 -22.30 -18.77
CA ASP A 158 -15.79 -21.26 -18.50
C ASP A 158 -16.42 -20.11 -17.71
N TRP A 159 -17.65 -19.73 -18.04
CA TRP A 159 -18.41 -18.75 -17.25
C TRP A 159 -18.55 -19.19 -15.79
N ASP A 160 -18.84 -20.48 -15.56
CA ASP A 160 -19.00 -21.01 -14.20
C ASP A 160 -17.69 -21.13 -13.42
N THR A 161 -16.57 -21.41 -14.10
CA THR A 161 -15.30 -21.78 -13.43
C THR A 161 -14.23 -20.70 -13.48
N ARG A 162 -14.30 -19.74 -14.41
CA ARG A 162 -13.27 -18.71 -14.62
C ARG A 162 -13.71 -17.32 -14.19
N ALA A 163 -15.00 -16.97 -14.35
CA ALA A 163 -15.51 -15.66 -13.97
C ALA A 163 -15.17 -15.32 -12.50
N CYS A 164 -14.48 -14.20 -12.27
CA CYS A 164 -14.14 -13.76 -10.93
C CYS A 164 -15.26 -12.89 -10.35
N SER A 165 -15.39 -12.88 -9.02
CA SER A 165 -16.15 -11.84 -8.35
C SER A 165 -15.36 -10.54 -8.41
N GLY A 166 -15.99 -9.44 -8.80
CA GLY A 166 -15.32 -8.14 -8.92
C GLY A 166 -14.90 -7.60 -7.55
N ILE A 167 -15.87 -7.12 -6.77
CA ILE A 167 -15.64 -6.42 -5.51
C ILE A 167 -16.56 -6.99 -4.44
N ASP A 168 -16.00 -7.29 -3.27
CA ASP A 168 -16.69 -7.73 -2.06
C ASP A 168 -16.30 -6.79 -0.90
N VAL A 169 -17.26 -6.02 -0.40
CA VAL A 169 -17.02 -4.97 0.58
C VAL A 169 -17.83 -5.21 1.84
N ALA A 170 -17.13 -5.25 2.96
CA ALA A 170 -17.68 -5.12 4.29
C ALA A 170 -16.96 -3.98 5.04
N GLY A 171 -17.51 -3.56 6.18
CA GLY A 171 -16.97 -2.44 6.97
C GLY A 171 -17.69 -1.13 6.66
N THR A 172 -17.12 -0.01 7.11
CA THR A 172 -17.77 1.32 7.04
C THR A 172 -16.91 2.34 6.30
N ASP A 173 -17.53 3.39 5.77
CA ASP A 173 -16.83 4.55 5.21
C ASP A 173 -15.86 4.20 4.07
N ASN A 174 -16.17 3.16 3.31
CA ASN A 174 -15.38 2.74 2.14
C ASN A 174 -15.99 3.34 0.87
N ILE A 175 -15.14 3.78 -0.06
CA ILE A 175 -15.51 4.32 -1.37
C ILE A 175 -14.79 3.48 -2.43
N ILE A 176 -15.54 2.95 -3.39
CA ILE A 176 -15.06 2.01 -4.42
C ILE A 176 -15.63 2.40 -5.78
#